data_AF-A0A7W3XPX7-F1
#
_entry.id   AF-A0A7W3XPX7-F1
#
_cell.length_a   1.000
_cell.length_b   1.000
_cell.length_c   1.000
_cell.angle_alpha   90.00
_cell.angle_beta   90.00
_cell.angle_gamma   90.00
#
_symmetry.space_group_name_H-M   'P 1'
#
loop_
_entity.id
_entity.type
_entity.pdbx_description
1 polymer ?
#
loop_
_entity_poly.entity_id
_entity_poly.type
_entity_poly.pdbx_seq_one_letter_code
_entity_poly.pdbx_strand_id
1 'polypeptide(L)'
;MSEETKYVKHYSEEGFWTKLKKNAIKAGQKVVYSGLTLYYALESPNTSLRDKAIIYGGLGYLIFPVDAIPDLVPVAGYGDDLGVLLFAATRVALSIDSVVKQRAKDKLVDFFGEGAIKQNEIDEVDQQIDGENSTSVK
;
A
#
# COMPACT_ATOMS: atom_id res chain seq x y z
N MET A 1 -34.60 -15.35 13.13
CA MET A 1 -33.27 -14.90 13.54
C MET A 1 -32.54 -14.49 12.27
N SER A 2 -32.34 -13.19 12.04
CA SER A 2 -31.70 -12.67 10.83
C SER A 2 -30.18 -12.90 10.86
N GLU A 3 -29.62 -13.24 9.70
CA GLU A 3 -28.18 -13.47 9.45
C GLU A 3 -27.27 -12.33 9.97
N GLU A 4 -27.79 -11.11 10.08
CA GLU A 4 -27.09 -9.94 10.63
C GLU A 4 -26.54 -10.16 12.06
N THR A 5 -27.17 -11.01 12.85
CA THR A 5 -26.79 -11.22 14.26
C THR A 5 -25.58 -12.15 14.46
N LYS A 6 -25.17 -12.91 13.43
CA LYS A 6 -24.05 -13.86 13.53
C LYS A 6 -22.68 -13.17 13.48
N TYR A 7 -22.56 -12.08 12.74
CA TYR A 7 -21.29 -11.35 12.60
C TYR A 7 -20.99 -10.45 13.80
N VAL A 8 -22.02 -9.81 14.36
CA VAL A 8 -21.90 -8.90 15.51
C VAL A 8 -21.42 -9.63 16.76
N LYS A 9 -21.81 -10.89 16.97
CA LYS A 9 -21.39 -11.69 18.15
C LYS A 9 -19.93 -12.15 18.15
N HIS A 10 -19.25 -12.12 17.01
CA HIS A 10 -17.86 -12.57 16.87
C HIS A 10 -16.88 -11.44 16.56
N TYR A 11 -17.36 -10.20 16.50
CA TYR A 11 -16.51 -9.03 16.34
C TYR A 11 -15.86 -8.67 17.68
N SER A 12 -14.54 -8.56 17.69
CA SER A 12 -13.80 -7.82 18.70
C SER A 12 -12.78 -6.94 17.99
N GLU A 13 -12.54 -5.74 18.54
CA GLU A 13 -11.55 -4.82 18.01
C GLU A 13 -10.15 -5.46 17.98
N GLU A 14 -9.77 -6.15 19.05
CA GLU A 14 -8.50 -6.89 19.15
C GLU A 14 -8.37 -7.98 18.07
N GLY A 15 -9.44 -8.74 17.83
CA GLY A 15 -9.47 -9.79 16.81
C GLY A 15 -9.39 -9.23 15.39
N PHE A 16 -9.98 -8.06 15.15
CA PHE A 16 -9.85 -7.33 13.89
C PHE A 16 -8.39 -6.91 13.65
N TRP A 17 -7.76 -6.23 14.61
CA TRP A 17 -6.38 -5.77 14.48
C TRP A 17 -5.39 -6.93 14.34
N THR A 18 -5.62 -8.03 15.05
CA THR A 18 -4.78 -9.24 14.93
C THR A 18 -4.89 -9.86 13.54
N LYS A 19 -6.09 -9.97 12.97
CA LYS A 19 -6.28 -10.48 11.61
C LYS A 19 -5.65 -9.55 10.58
N LEU A 20 -5.83 -8.24 10.73
CA LEU A 20 -5.24 -7.23 9.85
C LEU A 20 -3.71 -7.32 9.86
N LYS A 21 -3.10 -7.31 11.06
CA LYS A 21 -1.65 -7.45 11.24
C LYS A 21 -1.14 -8.76 10.63
N LYS A 22 -1.83 -9.87 10.86
CA LYS A 22 -1.46 -11.18 10.27
C LYS A 22 -1.48 -11.16 8.75
N ASN A 23 -2.49 -10.54 8.13
CA ASN A 23 -2.57 -10.43 6.68
C ASN A 23 -1.50 -9.48 6.12
N ALA A 24 -1.22 -8.36 6.80
CA ALA A 24 -0.12 -7.47 6.44
C ALA A 24 1.24 -8.20 6.48
N ILE A 25 1.50 -8.98 7.54
CA ILE A 25 2.72 -9.78 7.65
C ILE A 25 2.85 -10.78 6.48
N LYS A 26 1.75 -11.42 6.08
CA LYS A 26 1.73 -12.35 4.94
C LYS A 26 2.00 -11.67 3.60
N ALA A 27 1.52 -10.44 3.41
CA ALA A 27 1.75 -9.67 2.18
C ALA A 27 3.22 -9.27 1.99
N GLY A 28 3.99 -9.20 3.09
CA GLY A 28 5.41 -8.84 3.07
C GLY A 28 5.65 -7.34 3.18
N GLN A 29 6.86 -6.96 3.61
CA GLN A 29 7.15 -5.57 3.97
C GLN A 29 7.08 -4.63 2.76
N LYS A 30 7.53 -5.05 1.58
CA LYS A 30 7.44 -4.24 0.36
C LYS A 30 6.00 -3.85 -0.02
N VAL A 31 5.07 -4.82 0.00
CA VAL A 31 3.66 -4.57 -0.33
C VAL A 31 3.05 -3.62 0.67
N VAL A 32 3.24 -3.93 1.97
CA VAL A 32 2.68 -3.11 3.04
C VAL A 32 3.27 -1.70 3.04
N TYR A 33 4.59 -1.57 2.89
CA TYR A 33 5.26 -0.26 2.82
C TYR A 33 4.78 0.53 1.61
N SER A 34 4.70 -0.06 0.42
CA SER A 34 4.20 0.61 -0.79
C SER A 34 2.75 1.10 -0.62
N GLY A 35 1.89 0.29 -0.02
CA GLY A 35 0.51 0.67 0.31
C GLY A 35 0.43 1.78 1.36
N LEU A 36 1.25 1.72 2.42
CA LEU A 36 1.31 2.77 3.44
C LEU A 36 1.84 4.10 2.88
N THR A 37 2.83 4.04 2.00
CA THR A 37 3.38 5.21 1.31
C THR A 37 2.31 5.90 0.47
N LEU A 38 1.55 5.14 -0.33
CA LEU A 38 0.41 5.65 -1.08
C LEU A 38 -0.68 6.22 -0.16
N TYR A 39 -1.02 5.51 0.92
CA TYR A 39 -2.01 5.96 1.90
C TYR A 39 -1.64 7.32 2.50
N TYR A 40 -0.39 7.49 2.97
CA TYR A 40 0.04 8.75 3.55
C TYR A 40 0.27 9.85 2.49
N ALA A 41 0.53 9.48 1.23
CA ALA A 41 0.54 10.45 0.14
C ALA A 41 -0.85 11.11 -0.06
N LEU A 42 -1.97 10.44 0.23
CA LEU A 42 -3.30 11.09 0.16
C LEU A 42 -3.44 12.30 1.10
N GLU A 43 -2.71 12.28 2.22
CA GLU A 43 -2.72 13.32 3.23
C GLU A 43 -1.73 14.46 2.93
N SER A 44 -0.84 14.27 1.95
CA SER A 44 0.11 15.31 1.54
C SER A 44 -0.62 16.48 0.87
N PRO A 45 -0.28 17.73 1.22
CA PRO A 45 -0.84 18.91 0.57
C PRO A 45 -0.44 19.02 -0.91
N ASN A 46 0.60 18.29 -1.34
CA ASN A 46 1.09 18.27 -2.71
C ASN A 46 0.28 17.36 -3.64
N THR A 47 -0.65 16.57 -3.09
CA THR A 47 -1.37 15.54 -3.83
C THR A 47 -2.57 16.12 -4.56
N SER A 48 -2.47 16.21 -5.88
CA SER A 48 -3.56 16.70 -6.74
C SER A 48 -4.76 15.75 -6.76
N LEU A 49 -5.92 16.23 -7.23
CA LEU A 49 -7.10 15.37 -7.40
C LEU A 49 -6.86 14.19 -8.36
N ARG A 50 -6.04 14.40 -9.40
CA ARG A 50 -5.64 13.34 -10.33
C ARG A 50 -4.79 12.29 -9.61
N ASP A 51 -3.84 12.72 -8.80
CA ASP A 51 -2.95 11.82 -8.08
C ASP A 51 -3.70 11.02 -7.02
N LYS A 52 -4.68 11.65 -6.34
CA LYS A 52 -5.60 10.93 -5.44
C LYS A 52 -6.35 9.82 -6.17
N ALA A 53 -6.83 10.05 -7.39
CA ALA A 53 -7.50 9.01 -8.17
C ALA A 53 -6.57 7.83 -8.51
N ILE A 54 -5.31 8.10 -8.86
CA ILE A 54 -4.29 7.06 -9.10
C ILE A 54 -4.03 6.26 -7.82
N ILE A 55 -3.83 6.96 -6.70
CA ILE A 55 -3.60 6.34 -5.39
C ILE A 55 -4.78 5.45 -4.99
N TYR A 56 -6.02 5.94 -5.11
CA TYR A 56 -7.21 5.15 -4.81
C TYR A 56 -7.34 3.93 -5.73
N GLY A 57 -6.93 4.03 -7.00
CA GLY A 57 -6.84 2.89 -7.90
C GLY A 57 -5.88 1.81 -7.39
N GLY A 58 -4.66 2.21 -7.01
CA GLY A 58 -3.64 1.27 -6.50
C GLY A 58 -4.01 0.64 -5.15
N LEU A 59 -4.53 1.44 -4.21
CA LEU A 59 -5.00 0.94 -2.91
C LEU A 59 -6.27 0.08 -3.05
N GLY A 60 -7.16 0.45 -3.98
CA GLY A 60 -8.35 -0.32 -4.30
C GLY A 60 -7.99 -1.70 -4.82
N TYR A 61 -7.01 -1.78 -5.73
CA TYR A 61 -6.51 -3.05 -6.25
C TYR A 61 -6.01 -3.97 -5.13
N LEU A 62 -5.26 -3.44 -4.16
CA LEU A 62 -4.76 -4.20 -3.01
C LEU A 62 -5.86 -4.79 -2.11
N ILE A 63 -7.03 -4.12 -2.00
CA ILE A 63 -8.10 -4.49 -1.07
C ILE A 63 -9.20 -5.32 -1.75
N PHE A 64 -9.46 -5.08 -3.04
CA PHE A 64 -10.52 -5.79 -3.74
C PHE A 64 -10.07 -7.21 -4.11
N PRO A 65 -10.87 -8.25 -3.82
CA PRO A 65 -10.65 -9.55 -4.43
C PRO A 65 -10.72 -9.36 -5.95
N VAL A 66 -9.68 -9.84 -6.65
CA VAL A 66 -9.41 -9.69 -8.08
C VAL A 66 -10.62 -10.01 -9.00
N ASP A 67 -11.66 -10.68 -8.48
CA ASP A 67 -12.91 -11.05 -9.19
C ASP A 67 -13.80 -9.87 -9.69
N ALA A 68 -13.46 -8.59 -9.45
CA ALA A 68 -14.30 -7.45 -9.81
C ALA A 68 -13.83 -6.62 -11.02
N ILE A 69 -12.63 -6.87 -11.56
CA ILE A 69 -12.12 -6.17 -12.76
C ILE A 69 -11.86 -7.22 -13.85
N PRO A 70 -12.73 -7.33 -14.87
CA PRO A 70 -12.43 -8.12 -16.07
C PRO A 70 -11.13 -7.61 -16.71
N ASP A 71 -10.22 -8.54 -17.02
CA ASP A 71 -8.85 -8.31 -17.53
C ASP A 71 -8.72 -7.10 -18.47
N LEU A 72 -8.10 -6.02 -17.99
CA LEU A 72 -7.69 -4.86 -18.80
C LEU A 72 -6.18 -4.59 -18.77
N VAL A 73 -5.39 -5.39 -18.05
CA VAL A 73 -3.94 -5.19 -17.95
C VAL A 73 -3.22 -6.51 -18.27
N PRO A 74 -2.70 -6.69 -19.50
CA PRO A 74 -1.90 -7.86 -19.84
C PRO A 74 -0.46 -7.63 -19.34
N VAL A 75 -0.23 -7.77 -18.04
CA VAL A 75 1.12 -7.80 -17.45
C VAL A 75 1.20 -8.99 -16.50
N ALA A 76 2.19 -9.84 -16.74
CA ALA A 76 2.27 -11.19 -16.19
C ALA A 76 2.86 -11.27 -14.78
N GLY A 77 2.24 -12.11 -13.93
CA GLY A 77 2.93 -13.06 -13.05
C GLY A 77 3.13 -12.63 -11.59
N TYR A 78 2.39 -13.25 -10.66
CA TYR A 78 2.58 -13.38 -9.19
C TYR A 78 2.95 -12.12 -8.35
N GLY A 79 3.16 -10.96 -8.98
CA GLY A 79 3.56 -9.67 -8.42
C GLY A 79 2.56 -8.55 -8.77
N ASP A 80 1.28 -8.90 -8.87
CA ASP A 80 0.20 -8.01 -9.30
C ASP A 80 0.00 -6.84 -8.32
N ASP A 81 -0.10 -7.11 -7.01
CA ASP A 81 -0.32 -6.05 -6.01
C ASP A 81 0.90 -5.13 -5.86
N LEU A 82 2.11 -5.69 -5.70
CA LEU A 82 3.32 -4.87 -5.52
C LEU A 82 3.62 -4.04 -6.77
N GLY A 83 3.46 -4.63 -7.96
CA GLY A 83 3.66 -3.93 -9.23
C GLY A 83 2.69 -2.76 -9.40
N VAL A 84 1.41 -2.97 -9.12
CA VAL A 84 0.39 -1.91 -9.18
C VAL A 84 0.65 -0.81 -8.15
N LEU A 85 1.04 -1.16 -6.92
CA LEU A 85 1.36 -0.18 -5.89
C LEU A 85 2.61 0.63 -6.24
N LEU A 86 3.68 -0.03 -6.72
CA LEU A 86 4.90 0.65 -7.14
C LEU A 86 4.63 1.57 -8.33
N PHE A 87 3.87 1.09 -9.34
CA PHE A 87 3.46 1.92 -10.46
C PHE A 87 2.68 3.15 -9.98
N ALA A 88 1.65 2.97 -9.14
CA ALA A 88 0.91 4.11 -8.60
C ALA A 88 1.84 5.07 -7.85
N ALA A 89 2.76 4.55 -7.03
CA ALA A 89 3.68 5.34 -6.23
C ALA A 89 4.65 6.15 -7.10
N THR A 90 5.17 5.58 -8.20
CA THR A 90 6.04 6.32 -9.11
C THR A 90 5.28 7.41 -9.86
N ARG A 91 4.03 7.15 -10.29
CA ARG A 91 3.17 8.15 -10.94
C ARG A 91 2.87 9.36 -10.04
N VAL A 92 2.88 9.18 -8.72
CA VAL A 92 2.63 10.24 -7.74
C VAL A 92 3.86 10.61 -6.91
N ALA A 93 5.06 10.28 -7.37
CA ALA A 93 6.29 10.41 -6.57
C ALA A 93 6.57 11.85 -6.07
N LEU A 94 6.10 12.89 -6.78
CA LEU A 94 6.17 14.28 -6.30
C LEU A 94 5.34 14.55 -5.05
N SER A 95 4.37 13.70 -4.74
CA SER A 95 3.55 13.74 -3.53
C SER A 95 4.15 12.93 -2.37
N ILE A 96 5.22 12.16 -2.63
CA ILE A 96 5.88 11.26 -1.67
C ILE A 96 7.19 11.91 -1.22
N ASP A 97 7.10 12.76 -0.20
CA ASP A 97 8.26 13.37 0.44
C ASP A 97 8.81 12.51 1.61
N SER A 98 9.84 13.02 2.28
CA SER A 98 10.43 12.35 3.44
C SER A 98 9.45 12.18 4.61
N VAL A 99 8.46 13.07 4.76
CA VAL A 99 7.44 12.97 5.81
C VAL A 99 6.51 11.79 5.52
N VAL A 100 6.07 11.64 4.26
CA VAL A 100 5.26 10.49 3.82
C VAL A 100 6.02 9.18 4.06
N LYS A 101 7.28 9.09 3.61
CA LYS A 101 8.11 7.88 3.79
C LYS A 101 8.31 7.53 5.25
N GLN A 102 8.58 8.53 6.11
CA GLN A 102 8.75 8.31 7.54
C GLN A 102 7.47 7.78 8.19
N ARG A 103 6.30 8.37 7.91
CA ARG A 103 5.02 7.91 8.45
C ARG A 103 4.69 6.49 7.99
N ALA A 104 5.00 6.16 6.74
CA ALA A 104 4.84 4.80 6.22
C ALA A 104 5.76 3.81 6.97
N LYS A 105 7.01 4.18 7.22
CA LYS A 105 7.97 3.36 7.97
C LYS A 105 7.55 3.16 9.42
N ASP A 106 7.12 4.21 10.11
CA ASP A 106 6.63 4.13 11.49
C ASP A 106 5.45 3.17 11.58
N LYS A 107 4.51 3.26 10.63
CA LYS A 107 3.35 2.36 10.60
C LYS A 107 3.73 0.93 10.24
N LEU A 108 4.75 0.74 9.42
CA LEU A 108 5.30 -0.58 9.12
C LEU A 108 5.92 -1.21 10.38
N VAL A 109 6.61 -0.42 11.21
CA VAL A 109 7.16 -0.85 12.50
C VAL A 109 6.05 -1.32 13.45
N ASP A 110 4.88 -0.66 13.50
CA ASP A 110 3.74 -1.15 14.28
C ASP A 110 3.31 -2.57 13.87
N PHE A 111 3.37 -2.87 12.57
CA PHE A 111 2.89 -4.13 11.99
C PHE A 111 3.91 -5.26 12.08
N PHE A 112 5.21 -4.97 11.94
CA PHE A 112 6.24 -6.01 11.90
C PHE A 112 7.12 -6.05 13.15
N GLY A 113 7.20 -4.95 13.89
CA GLY A 113 8.16 -4.73 14.96
C GLY A 113 9.50 -4.20 14.43
N GLU A 114 10.13 -3.31 15.18
CA GLU A 114 11.35 -2.61 14.77
C GLU A 114 12.48 -3.56 14.38
N GLY A 115 12.74 -4.60 15.20
CA GLY A 115 13.79 -5.59 14.93
C GLY A 115 13.52 -6.55 13.78
N ALA A 116 12.32 -6.53 13.19
CA ALA A 116 11.96 -7.35 12.04
C ALA A 116 12.04 -6.60 10.71
N ILE A 117 12.26 -5.28 10.73
CA ILE A 117 12.29 -4.47 9.51
C ILE A 117 13.52 -4.83 8.66
N LYS A 118 13.28 -5.17 7.41
CA LYS A 118 14.31 -5.44 6.41
C LYS A 118 14.60 -4.17 5.64
N GLN A 119 15.57 -3.40 6.12
CA GLN A 119 15.87 -2.07 5.54
C GLN A 119 16.14 -2.13 4.03
N ASN A 120 16.78 -3.18 3.52
CA ASN A 120 17.01 -3.36 2.09
C ASN A 120 15.70 -3.44 1.28
N GLU A 121 14.64 -4.06 1.81
CA GLU A 121 13.35 -4.14 1.11
C GLU A 121 12.69 -2.74 1.01
N ILE A 122 12.90 -1.89 2.02
CA ILE A 122 12.36 -0.52 2.08
C ILE A 122 13.16 0.39 1.15
N ASP A 123 14.48 0.28 1.19
CA ASP A 123 15.38 1.05 0.33
C ASP A 123 15.12 0.74 -1.16
N GLU A 124 14.83 -0.51 -1.52
CA GLU A 124 14.47 -0.89 -2.89
C GLU A 124 13.16 -0.21 -3.35
N VAL A 125 12.16 -0.07 -2.46
CA VAL A 125 10.91 0.65 -2.78
C VAL A 125 11.18 2.14 -2.94
N ASP A 126 11.94 2.75 -2.03
CA ASP A 126 12.27 4.17 -2.09
C ASP A 126 13.10 4.50 -3.35
N GLN A 127 14.06 3.66 -3.71
CA GLN A 127 14.86 3.80 -4.94
C GLN A 127 14.00 3.73 -6.20
N GLN A 128 13.01 2.85 -6.25
CA GLN A 128 12.09 2.75 -7.37
C GLN A 128 11.26 4.04 -7.53
N ILE A 129 10.76 4.59 -6.41
CA ILE A 129 9.97 5.83 -6.39
C ILE A 129 10.84 7.03 -6.81
N ASP A 130 12.06 7.11 -6.30
CA ASP A 130 12.97 8.24 -6.54
C ASP A 130 13.62 8.19 -7.94
N GLY A 131 13.84 6.99 -8.49
CA GLY A 131 14.49 6.75 -9.77
C GLY A 131 13.67 7.20 -10.99
N GLU A 132 12.35 7.05 -10.98
CA GLU A 132 11.48 7.48 -12.11
C GLU A 132 11.43 9.02 -12.25
N ASN A 133 11.50 9.75 -11.14
CA ASN A 133 11.53 11.22 -11.13
C ASN A 133 12.75 11.79 -11.86
N SER A 134 13.85 11.03 -11.94
CA SER A 134 15.07 11.45 -12.64
C SER A 134 15.00 11.27 -14.16
N THR A 135 14.05 10.46 -14.66
CA THR A 135 13.96 10.11 -16.09
C THR A 135 12.91 10.95 -16.83
N SER A 136 11.96 11.57 -16.12
CA SER A 136 10.93 12.46 -16.70
C SER A 136 11.40 13.90 -16.92
N VAL A 137 12.68 14.20 -16.65
CA VAL A 137 13.34 15.47 -16.97
C VAL A 137 14.32 15.25 -18.13
N LYS A 138 13.83 14.79 -19.28
CA LYS A 138 14.53 14.81 -20.57
C LYS A 138 13.57 15.02 -21.72
#